data_AF-A0A9P3Q0C7-F1
#
_entry.id   AF-A0A9P3Q0C7-F1
#
_cell.length_a   1.000
_cell.length_b   1.000
_cell.length_c   1.000
_cell.angle_alpha   90.00
_cell.angle_beta   90.00
_cell.angle_gamma   90.00
#
_symmetry.space_group_name_H-M   'P 1'
#
loop_
_entity.id
_entity.type
_entity.pdbx_description
1 polymer ?
#
loop_
_entity_poly.entity_id
_entity_poly.type
_entity_poly.pdbx_seq_one_letter_code
_entity_poly.pdbx_strand_id
1 'polypeptide(L)'
;MSAAVREAVIRRPTGAAATARAASAFQGYDEASQLTPMPAPVGHEAMRTTLLLQQTMRTALKRRALDQETTMGELIRTAINLGLKDPVGLARASVTHRGAGGGVRTTLDLPRAMHRTLKRVAADEATSLQALVMAAIVQTYPDLR
;
A
#
# COMPACT_ATOMS: atom_id res chain seq x y z
N MET A 1 26.58 -21.97 49.10
CA MET A 1 26.30 -23.00 48.08
C MET A 1 24.90 -22.75 47.52
N SER A 2 24.77 -22.92 46.21
CA SER A 2 23.87 -22.23 45.29
C SER A 2 22.38 -22.56 45.42
N ALA A 3 21.59 -21.54 45.09
CA ALA A 3 20.14 -21.50 44.98
C ALA A 3 19.55 -22.63 44.12
N ALA A 4 18.57 -23.33 44.69
CA ALA A 4 17.62 -24.16 43.95
C ALA A 4 16.40 -23.28 43.58
N VAL A 5 16.32 -22.83 42.33
CA VAL A 5 15.11 -22.20 41.77
C VAL A 5 14.52 -23.18 40.77
N ARG A 6 13.46 -23.86 41.22
CA ARG A 6 12.65 -24.79 40.44
C ARG A 6 11.71 -23.99 39.53
N GLU A 7 11.93 -24.15 38.22
CA GLU A 7 10.94 -24.31 37.16
C GLU A 7 9.52 -23.80 37.45
N ALA A 8 9.23 -22.54 37.11
CA ALA A 8 7.90 -21.97 37.15
C ALA A 8 7.12 -22.34 35.89
N VAL A 9 6.38 -23.45 35.96
CA VAL A 9 5.36 -23.85 34.99
C VAL A 9 4.22 -22.83 35.04
N ILE A 10 4.10 -22.01 34.00
CA ILE A 10 2.99 -21.05 33.84
C ILE A 10 1.71 -21.86 33.57
N ARG A 11 0.89 -22.05 34.61
CA ARG A 11 -0.47 -22.58 34.48
C ARG A 11 -1.35 -21.55 33.77
N ARG A 12 -1.90 -21.92 32.62
CA ARG A 12 -2.99 -21.19 31.96
C ARG A 12 -4.27 -21.34 32.78
N PRO A 13 -4.91 -20.26 33.25
CA PRO A 13 -6.28 -20.32 33.71
C PRO A 13 -7.22 -20.30 32.51
N THR A 14 -7.77 -21.48 32.20
CA THR A 14 -8.97 -21.63 31.39
C THR A 14 -10.17 -21.33 32.29
N GLY A 15 -11.05 -20.40 31.89
CA GLY A 15 -12.38 -20.27 32.50
C GLY A 15 -12.74 -18.85 32.94
N ALA A 16 -13.25 -18.04 32.02
CA ALA A 16 -14.14 -16.92 32.32
C ALA A 16 -15.01 -16.72 31.06
N ALA A 17 -16.29 -17.10 31.05
CA ALA A 17 -17.35 -16.33 31.70
C ALA A 17 -17.27 -14.81 31.43
N ALA A 18 -16.89 -14.43 30.20
CA ALA A 18 -16.91 -13.04 29.71
C ALA A 18 -17.84 -12.85 28.50
N THR A 19 -18.80 -13.75 28.32
CA THR A 19 -20.00 -13.51 27.51
C THR A 19 -21.12 -13.06 28.43
N ALA A 20 -21.65 -11.85 28.20
CA ALA A 20 -22.75 -11.19 28.89
C ALA A 20 -22.38 -10.34 30.14
N ARG A 21 -21.97 -9.09 29.92
CA ARG A 21 -22.43 -7.86 30.62
C ARG A 21 -21.45 -6.70 30.40
N ALA A 22 -21.59 -6.01 29.27
CA ALA A 22 -21.17 -4.60 29.15
C ALA A 22 -22.02 -3.86 28.09
N ALA A 23 -23.27 -4.28 27.90
CA ALA A 23 -24.28 -3.49 27.20
C ALA A 23 -24.98 -2.59 28.22
N SER A 24 -24.29 -1.55 28.72
CA SER A 24 -24.94 -0.46 29.47
C SER A 24 -23.94 0.69 29.74
N ALA A 25 -23.63 1.44 28.71
CA ALA A 25 -23.19 2.84 28.79
C ALA A 25 -23.35 3.41 27.38
N PHE A 26 -23.74 4.66 27.25
CA PHE A 26 -24.12 5.33 25.99
C PHE A 26 -25.60 5.14 25.58
N GLN A 27 -26.51 5.33 26.54
CA GLN A 27 -27.74 6.06 26.25
C GLN A 27 -27.73 7.35 27.08
N GLY A 28 -27.71 8.48 26.39
CA GLY A 28 -27.75 9.80 27.01
C GLY A 28 -26.97 10.83 26.21
N TYR A 29 -27.59 11.33 25.14
CA TYR A 29 -27.67 12.73 24.68
C TYR A 29 -28.08 12.68 23.20
N ASP A 30 -29.36 12.44 23.00
CA ASP A 30 -30.07 13.03 21.87
C ASP A 30 -30.15 14.55 22.13
N GLU A 31 -30.20 15.35 21.06
CA GLU A 31 -30.45 16.80 21.10
C GLU A 31 -29.25 17.77 21.26
N ALA A 32 -28.17 17.61 20.47
CA ALA A 32 -27.32 18.75 20.03
C ALA A 32 -26.23 18.34 19.03
N SER A 33 -26.60 17.96 17.79
CA SER A 33 -25.73 18.12 16.60
C SER A 33 -26.52 17.78 15.34
N GLN A 34 -27.39 18.70 14.93
CA GLN A 34 -27.57 18.95 13.50
C GLN A 34 -26.24 19.53 12.97
N LEU A 35 -25.22 18.68 12.87
CA LEU A 35 -24.04 18.96 12.08
C LEU A 35 -24.20 18.13 10.82
N THR A 36 -24.32 18.83 9.71
CA THR A 36 -24.15 18.35 8.33
C THR A 36 -23.45 17.01 8.25
N PRO A 37 -23.97 16.00 7.51
CA PRO A 37 -23.24 14.76 7.28
C PRO A 37 -21.91 15.11 6.65
N MET A 38 -20.85 15.10 7.48
CA MET A 38 -19.48 15.21 7.02
C MET A 38 -19.28 14.02 6.11
N PRO A 39 -18.85 14.19 4.84
CA PRO A 39 -18.64 13.05 3.98
C PRO A 39 -17.64 12.15 4.70
N ALA A 40 -18.06 10.90 4.97
CA ALA A 40 -17.14 9.87 5.43
C ALA A 40 -15.91 9.93 4.51
N PRO A 41 -14.68 9.82 5.05
CA PRO A 41 -13.50 9.76 4.19
C PRO A 41 -13.82 8.68 3.17
N VAL A 42 -13.82 9.06 1.89
CA VAL A 42 -14.00 8.13 0.78
C VAL A 42 -12.83 7.18 0.87
N GLY A 43 -13.03 6.11 1.64
CA GLY A 43 -12.08 5.03 1.81
C GLY A 43 -12.02 4.35 0.47
N HIS A 44 -11.15 4.86 -0.42
CA HIS A 44 -10.84 4.16 -1.63
C HIS A 44 -10.31 2.80 -1.21
N GLU A 45 -11.08 1.76 -1.52
CA GLU A 45 -10.69 0.39 -1.24
C GLU A 45 -9.30 0.19 -1.84
N ALA A 46 -8.32 -0.03 -0.95
CA ALA A 46 -6.93 -0.05 -1.32
C ALA A 46 -6.50 -1.49 -1.57
N MET A 47 -5.86 -1.73 -2.71
CA MET A 47 -5.35 -3.03 -3.12
C MET A 47 -3.85 -3.08 -2.83
N ARG A 48 -3.48 -3.95 -1.90
CA ARG A 48 -2.08 -4.20 -1.56
C ARG A 48 -1.35 -4.81 -2.75
N THR A 49 -0.44 -4.04 -3.34
CA THR A 49 0.33 -4.41 -4.52
C THR A 49 1.79 -4.61 -4.14
N THR A 50 2.41 -5.68 -4.63
CA THR A 50 3.84 -5.95 -4.42
C THR A 50 4.60 -5.71 -5.72
N LEU A 51 5.68 -4.94 -5.63
CA LEU A 51 6.61 -4.64 -6.72
C LEU A 51 8.02 -5.13 -6.35
N LEU A 52 8.85 -5.36 -7.35
CA LEU A 52 10.29 -5.57 -7.18
C LEU A 52 11.03 -4.33 -7.67
N LEU A 53 11.51 -3.48 -6.76
CA LEU A 53 12.22 -2.26 -7.13
C LEU A 53 13.73 -2.48 -7.00
N GLN A 54 14.52 -2.01 -7.96
CA GLN A 54 15.97 -1.98 -7.78
C GLN A 54 16.32 -1.15 -6.54
N GLN A 55 17.34 -1.59 -5.78
CA GLN A 55 17.68 -0.95 -4.51
C GLN A 55 18.09 0.52 -4.68
N THR A 56 18.75 0.85 -5.79
CA THR A 56 19.10 2.23 -6.18
C THR A 56 17.85 3.09 -6.37
N MET A 57 16.93 2.63 -7.23
CA MET A 57 15.66 3.30 -7.50
C MET A 57 14.80 3.46 -6.24
N ARG A 58 14.71 2.42 -5.40
CA ARG A 58 14.00 2.49 -4.12
C ARG A 58 14.61 3.53 -3.18
N THR A 59 15.93 3.62 -3.13
CA THR A 59 16.63 4.61 -2.29
C THR A 59 16.43 6.02 -2.83
N ALA A 60 16.50 6.20 -4.15
CA ALA A 60 16.30 7.49 -4.80
C ALA A 60 14.85 7.99 -4.65
N LEU A 61 13.86 7.10 -4.82
CA LEU A 61 12.45 7.40 -4.53
C LEU A 61 12.23 7.82 -3.07
N LYS A 62 12.90 7.17 -2.10
CA LYS A 62 12.81 7.55 -0.69
C LYS A 62 13.39 8.93 -0.42
N ARG A 63 14.55 9.26 -0.99
CA ARG A 63 15.16 10.59 -0.86
C ARG A 63 14.24 11.66 -1.42
N ARG A 64 13.78 11.47 -2.66
CA ARG A 64 12.81 12.38 -3.31
C ARG A 64 11.53 12.55 -2.49
N ALA A 65 11.04 11.48 -1.88
CA ALA A 65 9.86 11.56 -1.02
C ALA A 65 10.11 12.45 0.22
N LEU A 66 11.30 12.38 0.81
CA LEU A 66 11.69 13.27 1.91
C LEU A 66 11.80 14.73 1.43
N ASP A 67 12.45 14.95 0.28
CA ASP A 67 12.65 16.29 -0.30
C ASP A 67 11.33 17.00 -0.65
N GLN A 68 10.29 16.21 -0.98
CA GLN A 68 8.95 16.70 -1.36
C GLN A 68 7.92 16.56 -0.24
N GLU A 69 8.34 16.23 0.99
CA GLU A 69 7.46 16.04 2.15
C GLU A 69 6.27 15.08 1.86
N THR A 70 6.53 14.01 1.10
CA THR A 70 5.53 13.03 0.67
C THR A 70 5.99 11.60 0.97
N THR A 71 5.27 10.60 0.45
CA THR A 71 5.63 9.19 0.59
C THR A 71 6.08 8.60 -0.74
N MET A 72 6.96 7.60 -0.69
CA MET A 72 7.32 6.82 -1.88
C MET A 72 6.09 6.21 -2.57
N GLY A 73 5.09 5.78 -1.79
CA GLY A 73 3.84 5.28 -2.33
C GLY A 73 3.09 6.34 -3.14
N GLU A 74 3.06 7.59 -2.66
CA GLU A 74 2.42 8.70 -3.35
C GLU A 74 3.14 9.08 -4.65
N LEU A 75 4.48 9.09 -4.63
CA LEU A 75 5.28 9.31 -5.84
C LEU A 75 5.01 8.23 -6.90
N ILE A 76 4.90 6.97 -6.49
CA ILE A 76 4.59 5.85 -7.39
C ILE A 76 3.15 5.97 -7.91
N ARG A 77 2.17 6.31 -7.05
CA ARG A 77 0.78 6.54 -7.47
C ARG A 77 0.68 7.69 -8.46
N THR A 78 1.42 8.78 -8.23
CA THR A 78 1.50 9.93 -9.14
C THR A 78 2.06 9.52 -10.49
N ALA A 79 3.17 8.79 -10.51
CA ALA A 79 3.78 8.29 -11.73
C ALA A 79 2.84 7.38 -12.52
N ILE A 80 2.16 6.44 -11.84
CA ILE A 80 1.16 5.57 -12.45
C ILE A 80 0.01 6.40 -13.05
N ASN A 81 -0.51 7.37 -12.30
CA ASN A 81 -1.62 8.21 -12.75
C ASN A 81 -1.24 9.02 -14.00
N LEU A 82 -0.01 9.54 -14.07
CA LEU A 82 0.51 10.21 -15.26
C LEU A 82 0.66 9.26 -16.44
N GLY A 83 1.25 8.07 -16.23
CA GLY A 83 1.40 7.07 -17.28
C GLY A 83 0.07 6.55 -17.82
N LEU A 84 -0.95 6.43 -16.96
CA LEU A 84 -2.30 5.99 -17.37
C LEU A 84 -3.07 7.04 -18.18
N LYS A 85 -2.54 8.26 -18.36
CA LYS A 85 -3.08 9.23 -19.33
C LYS A 85 -2.85 8.78 -20.77
N ASP A 86 -1.79 8.00 -21.03
CA ASP A 86 -1.52 7.33 -22.30
C ASP A 86 -1.18 5.85 -22.05
N PRO A 87 -2.21 4.99 -21.89
CA PRO A 87 -2.01 3.58 -21.58
C PRO A 87 -1.20 2.82 -22.63
N VAL A 88 -1.37 3.16 -23.92
CA VAL A 88 -0.68 2.49 -25.03
C VAL A 88 0.78 2.92 -25.06
N GLY A 89 1.08 4.21 -24.89
CA GLY A 89 2.45 4.69 -24.76
C GLY A 89 3.16 4.11 -23.54
N LEU A 90 2.46 3.99 -22.40
CA LEU A 90 2.98 3.35 -21.20
C LEU A 90 3.32 1.87 -21.44
N ALA A 91 2.45 1.12 -22.13
CA ALA A 91 2.68 -0.29 -22.44
C ALA A 91 3.82 -0.51 -23.44
N ARG A 92 4.01 0.39 -24.40
CA ARG A 92 5.18 0.38 -25.28
C ARG A 92 6.47 0.59 -24.49
N ALA A 93 6.47 1.55 -23.58
CA ALA A 93 7.64 1.81 -22.74
C ALA A 93 7.92 0.70 -21.71
N SER A 94 6.92 -0.08 -21.32
CA SER A 94 7.11 -1.21 -20.40
C SER A 94 7.91 -2.36 -21.00
N VAL A 95 8.07 -2.43 -22.32
CA VAL A 95 8.79 -3.52 -23.01
C VAL A 95 10.21 -3.69 -22.46
N THR A 96 10.93 -2.60 -22.18
CA THR A 96 12.30 -2.65 -21.63
C THR A 96 12.38 -3.13 -20.19
N HIS A 97 11.24 -3.27 -19.52
CA HIS A 97 11.12 -3.71 -18.13
C HIS A 97 10.45 -5.08 -18.00
N ARG A 98 10.13 -5.74 -19.12
CA ARG A 98 9.60 -7.12 -19.11
C ARG A 98 10.69 -8.09 -18.66
N GLY A 99 10.33 -9.02 -17.77
CA GLY A 99 11.27 -10.01 -17.26
C GLY A 99 12.41 -9.44 -16.42
N ALA A 100 12.38 -8.15 -16.07
CA ALA A 100 13.36 -7.56 -15.16
C ALA A 100 13.32 -8.29 -13.82
N GLY A 101 14.31 -9.14 -13.61
CA GLY A 101 14.47 -9.95 -12.41
C GLY A 101 15.24 -9.22 -11.31
N GLY A 102 15.06 -9.67 -10.09
CA GLY A 102 15.74 -9.10 -8.92
C GLY A 102 15.12 -7.79 -8.43
N GLY A 103 15.68 -7.28 -7.34
CA GLY A 103 15.18 -6.09 -6.64
C GLY A 103 14.62 -6.42 -5.25
N VAL A 104 14.29 -5.35 -4.54
CA VAL A 104 13.76 -5.40 -3.18
C VAL A 104 12.24 -5.37 -3.25
N ARG A 105 11.63 -6.38 -2.62
CA ARG A 105 10.19 -6.49 -2.47
C ARG A 105 9.66 -5.24 -1.77
N THR A 106 8.83 -4.51 -2.48
CA THR A 106 8.24 -3.25 -2.03
C THR A 106 6.74 -3.36 -2.14
N THR A 107 6.05 -3.19 -1.02
CA THR A 107 4.59 -3.25 -0.96
C THR A 107 4.04 -1.84 -0.85
N LEU A 108 3.01 -1.54 -1.64
CA LEU A 108 2.27 -0.29 -1.59
C LEU A 108 0.79 -0.54 -1.80
N ASP A 109 -0.04 0.35 -1.28
CA ASP A 109 -1.48 0.26 -1.42
C ASP A 109 -1.93 1.18 -2.58
N LEU A 110 -2.51 0.57 -3.61
CA LEU A 110 -3.03 1.27 -4.79
C LEU A 110 -4.55 1.40 -4.70
N PRO A 111 -5.16 2.52 -5.13
CA PRO A 111 -6.62 2.59 -5.28
C PRO A 111 -7.12 1.45 -6.19
N ARG A 112 -8.20 0.76 -5.79
CA ARG A 112 -8.74 -0.41 -6.53
C ARG A 112 -8.98 -0.12 -8.01
N ALA A 113 -9.49 1.07 -8.35
CA ALA A 113 -9.69 1.49 -9.73
C ALA A 113 -8.36 1.54 -10.52
N MET A 114 -7.32 2.15 -9.94
CA MET A 114 -5.98 2.23 -10.55
C MET A 114 -5.38 0.84 -10.75
N HIS A 115 -5.44 -0.03 -9.72
CA HIS A 115 -4.94 -1.40 -9.82
C HIS A 115 -5.69 -2.19 -10.92
N ARG A 116 -7.02 -2.04 -11.01
CA ARG A 116 -7.82 -2.69 -12.05
C ARG A 116 -7.46 -2.19 -13.45
N THR A 117 -7.28 -0.88 -13.64
CA THR A 117 -6.87 -0.30 -14.92
C THR A 117 -5.51 -0.82 -15.34
N LEU A 118 -4.51 -0.82 -14.43
CA LEU A 118 -3.20 -1.41 -14.70
C LEU A 118 -3.30 -2.89 -15.10
N LYS A 119 -4.13 -3.67 -14.42
CA LYS A 119 -4.35 -5.09 -14.75
C LYS A 119 -5.00 -5.29 -16.12
N ARG A 120 -5.93 -4.42 -16.53
CA ARG A 120 -6.54 -4.44 -17.85
C ARG A 120 -5.49 -4.12 -18.93
N VAL A 121 -4.77 -3.01 -18.79
CA VAL A 121 -3.70 -2.62 -19.74
C VAL A 121 -2.64 -3.71 -19.84
N ALA A 122 -2.25 -4.33 -18.72
CA ALA A 122 -1.31 -5.43 -18.72
C ALA A 122 -1.80 -6.64 -19.55
N ALA A 123 -3.08 -6.97 -19.46
CA ALA A 123 -3.68 -8.06 -20.23
C ALA A 123 -3.79 -7.71 -21.71
N ASP A 124 -4.29 -6.52 -22.03
CA ASP A 124 -4.54 -6.07 -23.40
C ASP A 124 -3.23 -5.95 -24.20
N GLU A 125 -2.15 -5.50 -23.56
CA GLU A 125 -0.85 -5.21 -24.21
C GLU A 125 0.21 -6.31 -23.96
N ALA A 126 -0.22 -7.46 -23.45
CA ALA A 126 0.63 -8.61 -23.11
C ALA A 126 1.90 -8.21 -22.32
N THR A 127 1.73 -7.40 -21.28
CA THR A 127 2.79 -6.93 -20.38
C THR A 127 2.46 -7.29 -18.92
N SER A 128 3.34 -6.96 -17.98
CA SER A 128 3.08 -7.13 -16.55
C SER A 128 2.79 -5.80 -15.87
N LEU A 129 2.03 -5.86 -14.76
CA LEU A 129 1.82 -4.71 -13.88
C LEU A 129 3.17 -4.16 -13.38
N GLN A 130 4.09 -5.04 -13.02
CA GLN A 130 5.46 -4.70 -12.63
C GLN A 130 6.15 -3.85 -13.71
N ALA A 131 6.15 -4.28 -14.97
CA ALA A 131 6.79 -3.56 -16.06
C ALA A 131 6.13 -2.20 -16.34
N LEU A 132 4.79 -2.12 -16.27
CA LEU A 132 4.05 -0.86 -16.42
C LEU A 132 4.42 0.14 -15.32
N VAL A 133 4.49 -0.30 -14.06
CA VAL A 133 4.84 0.59 -12.95
C VAL A 133 6.30 1.05 -13.06
N MET A 134 7.22 0.16 -13.45
CA MET A 134 8.62 0.55 -13.67
C MET A 134 8.76 1.59 -14.79
N ALA A 135 8.06 1.40 -15.91
CA ALA A 135 8.03 2.37 -16.99
C ALA A 135 7.47 3.72 -16.53
N ALA A 136 6.36 3.71 -15.78
CA ALA A 136 5.74 4.93 -15.26
C ALA A 136 6.69 5.71 -14.34
N ILE A 137 7.35 5.02 -13.39
CA ILE A 137 8.32 5.63 -12.47
C ILE A 137 9.45 6.28 -13.25
N VAL A 138 10.02 5.55 -14.21
CA VAL A 138 11.18 5.99 -14.98
C VAL A 138 10.86 7.14 -15.93
N GLN A 139 9.68 7.14 -16.56
CA GLN A 139 9.25 8.25 -17.41
C GLN A 139 9.00 9.52 -16.59
N THR A 140 8.46 9.37 -15.38
CA THR A 140 8.15 10.50 -14.50
C THR A 140 9.40 11.04 -13.82
N TYR A 141 10.34 10.17 -13.46
CA TYR A 141 11.54 10.49 -12.70
C TYR A 141 12.78 9.85 -13.38
N PRO A 142 13.26 10.44 -14.50
CA PRO A 142 14.34 9.85 -15.31
C PRO A 142 15.69 9.78 -14.58
N ASP A 143 15.87 10.59 -13.55
CA ASP A 143 17.04 10.65 -12.68
C ASP A 143 17.15 9.49 -11.68
N LEU A 144 16.11 8.63 -11.57
CA LEU A 144 16.09 7.50 -10.63
C LEU A 144 16.57 6.17 -11.23
N ARG A 145 17.04 6.17 -12.49
CA ARG A 145 17.60 5.01 -13.17
C ARG A 145 19.00 4.66 -12.67
#